data_AF-A0A5K0VPQ0-F1
#
_entry.id   AF-A0A5K0VPQ0-F1
#
_cell.length_a   1.000
_cell.length_b   1.000
_cell.length_c   1.000
_cell.angle_alpha   90.00
_cell.angle_beta   90.00
_cell.angle_gamma   90.00
#
_symmetry.space_group_name_H-M   'P 1'
#
loop_
_entity.id
_entity.type
_entity.pdbx_description
1 polymer ?
#
loop_
_entity_poly.entity_id
_entity_poly.type
_entity_poly.pdbx_seq_one_letter_code
_entity_poly.pdbx_strand_id
1 'polypeptide(L)' 'VIAENMSEEEIKGLKAMFTNMDTDKSGTITYEELKSGLARLGSRLSEAEVRQLMDA' A
#
# COMPACT_ATOMS: atom_id res chain seq x y z
N VAL A 1 -5.54 4.60 -12.99
CA VAL A 1 -4.72 5.71 -13.58
C VAL A 1 -4.81 6.94 -12.69
N ILE A 2 -4.32 6.81 -11.45
CA ILE A 2 -4.44 7.85 -10.39
C ILE A 2 -3.10 8.60 -10.21
N ALA A 3 -2.00 8.07 -10.75
CA ALA A 3 -0.64 8.60 -10.61
C ALA A 3 -0.38 9.92 -11.36
N GLU A 4 -1.20 10.28 -12.36
CA GLU A 4 -0.93 11.46 -13.21
C GLU A 4 -1.42 12.79 -12.62
N ASN A 5 -2.17 12.77 -11.50
CA ASN A 5 -2.76 13.98 -10.91
C ASN A 5 -2.33 14.23 -9.44
N MET A 6 -1.33 13.50 -8.95
CA MET A 6 -0.82 13.64 -7.59
C MET A 6 0.41 14.56 -7.59
N SER A 7 0.41 15.57 -6.71
CA SER A 7 1.56 16.45 -6.49
C SER A 7 2.78 15.63 -6.03
N GLU A 8 4.01 16.06 -6.36
CA GLU A 8 5.25 15.36 -5.95
C GLU A 8 5.33 15.11 -4.43
N GLU A 9 4.70 15.97 -3.63
CA GLU A 9 4.58 15.82 -2.18
C GLU A 9 3.64 14.67 -1.77
N GLU A 10 2.52 14.50 -2.47
CA GLU A 10 1.61 13.38 -2.25
C GLU A 10 2.23 12.07 -2.76
N ILE A 11 2.98 12.11 -3.86
CA ILE A 11 3.77 10.97 -4.34
C ILE A 11 4.82 10.58 -3.30
N LYS A 12 5.52 11.54 -2.68
CA LYS A 12 6.48 11.26 -1.60
C LYS A 12 5.80 10.69 -0.36
N GLY A 13 4.66 11.24 0.06
CA GLY A 13 3.89 10.73 1.20
C GLY A 13 3.39 9.31 0.97
N LEU A 14 2.83 9.07 -0.22
CA LEU A 14 2.37 7.75 -0.64
C LEU A 14 3.55 6.78 -0.72
N LYS A 15 4.67 7.19 -1.32
CA LYS A 15 5.89 6.36 -1.41
C LYS A 15 6.46 6.04 -0.04
N ALA A 16 6.44 6.96 0.92
CA ALA A 16 6.87 6.71 2.29
C ALA A 16 5.94 5.74 3.04
N MET A 17 4.62 5.86 2.82
CA MET A 17 3.67 4.86 3.34
C MET A 17 3.90 3.50 2.70
N PHE A 18 4.08 3.45 1.38
CA PHE A 18 4.35 2.22 0.65
C PHE A 18 5.65 1.56 1.13
N THR A 19 6.72 2.34 1.31
CA THR A 19 8.03 1.84 1.78
C THR A 19 7.97 1.35 3.24
N ASN A 20 7.05 1.87 4.05
CA ASN A 20 6.84 1.36 5.41
C ASN A 20 6.09 0.02 5.43
N MET A 21 5.34 -0.29 4.37
CA MET A 21 4.58 -1.52 4.21
C MET A 21 5.37 -2.59 3.46
N ASP A 22 6.12 -2.18 2.44
CA ASP A 22 7.13 -2.93 1.68
C ASP A 22 8.29 -3.30 2.62
N THR A 23 8.15 -4.46 3.26
CA THR A 23 9.05 -4.90 4.31
C THR A 23 10.31 -5.51 3.70
N ASP A 24 10.18 -6.07 2.49
CA ASP A 24 11.27 -6.65 1.73
C ASP A 24 12.03 -5.64 0.85
N LYS A 25 11.52 -4.40 0.73
CA LYS A 25 12.08 -3.31 -0.08
C LYS A 25 12.19 -3.68 -1.56
N SER A 26 11.29 -4.53 -2.06
CA SER A 26 11.20 -4.90 -3.47
C SER A 26 10.77 -3.72 -4.36
N GLY A 27 10.21 -2.67 -3.76
CA GLY A 27 9.62 -1.54 -4.47
C GLY A 27 8.17 -1.81 -4.90
N THR A 28 7.61 -2.96 -4.53
CA THR A 28 6.23 -3.37 -4.80
C THR A 28 5.63 -3.98 -3.55
N ILE A 29 4.46 -3.51 -3.11
CA ILE A 29 3.78 -4.19 -2.01
C ILE A 29 3.15 -5.45 -2.56
N THR A 30 3.57 -6.60 -2.04
CA THR A 30 2.92 -7.87 -2.32
C THR A 30 1.65 -8.03 -1.49
N TYR A 31 0.76 -8.92 -1.92
CA TYR A 31 -0.48 -9.20 -1.17
C TYR A 31 -0.20 -9.62 0.28
N GLU A 32 0.88 -10.38 0.50
CA GLU A 32 1.28 -10.81 1.84
C GLU A 32 1.77 -9.66 2.72
N GLU A 33 2.54 -8.73 2.16
CA GLU A 33 3.01 -7.54 2.87
C GLU A 33 1.87 -6.57 3.17
N LEU A 34 0.95 -6.39 2.24
CA LEU A 34 -0.25 -5.57 2.46
C LEU A 34 -1.10 -6.19 3.57
N LYS A 35 -1.36 -7.51 3.51
CA LYS A 35 -2.13 -8.26 4.51
C LYS A 35 -1.46 -8.20 5.88
N SER A 36 -0.15 -8.40 5.94
CA SER A 36 0.64 -8.35 7.17
C SER A 36 0.73 -6.94 7.74
N GLY A 37 0.93 -5.92 6.90
CA GLY A 37 0.95 -4.51 7.26
C GLY A 37 -0.40 -4.04 7.81
N LEU A 38 -1.51 -4.42 7.16
CA LEU A 38 -2.86 -4.11 7.63
C LEU A 38 -3.22 -4.83 8.92
N ALA A 39 -2.81 -6.10 9.06
CA ALA A 39 -2.96 -6.85 10.30
C ALA A 39 -2.18 -6.20 11.46
N ARG A 40 -0.97 -5.68 11.20
CA ARG A 40 -0.16 -4.92 12.17
C ARG A 40 -0.80 -3.59 12.55
N LEU A 41 -1.48 -2.92 11.62
CA LEU A 41 -2.23 -1.68 11.87
C LEU A 41 -3.55 -1.93 12.62
N GLY A 42 -3.90 -3.19 12.92
CA GLY A 42 -5.11 -3.55 13.65
C GLY A 42 -6.38 -3.57 12.79
N SER A 43 -6.25 -3.30 11.49
CA SER A 43 -7.36 -3.37 10.55
C SER A 43 -7.56 -4.81 10.10
N ARG A 44 -8.70 -5.40 10.48
CA ARG A 44 -9.18 -6.68 9.92
C ARG A 44 -9.83 -6.44 8.55
N LEU A 45 -9.05 -5.93 7.60
CA LEU A 45 -9.52 -5.81 6.22
C LEU A 45 -9.60 -7.22 5.62
N SER A 46 -10.72 -7.49 4.95
CA SER A 46 -10.93 -8.78 4.29
C SER A 46 -10.11 -8.86 3.01
N GLU A 47 -9.80 -10.07 2.54
CA GLU A 47 -9.00 -10.29 1.32
C GLU A 47 -9.56 -9.53 0.11
N ALA A 48 -10.89 -9.39 0.01
CA ALA A 48 -11.57 -8.60 -1.00
C ALA A 48 -11.24 -7.10 -0.92
N GLU A 49 -11.21 -6.52 0.28
CA GLU A 49 -10.91 -5.09 0.47
C GLU A 49 -9.44 -4.78 0.21
N VAL A 50 -8.55 -5.68 0.64
CA VAL A 50 -7.12 -5.62 0.31
C VAL A 50 -6.91 -5.60 -1.19
N ARG A 51 -7.66 -6.43 -1.92
CA ARG A 51 -7.57 -6.53 -3.38
C ARG A 51 -8.16 -5.31 -4.09
N GLN A 52 -9.25 -4.75 -3.58
CA GLN A 52 -9.80 -3.48 -4.09
C GLN A 52 -8.83 -2.31 -3.89
N LEU A 53 -8.08 -2.28 -2.79
CA LEU A 53 -7.05 -1.28 -2.56
C LEU A 53 -5.85 -1.41 -3.52
N MET A 54 -5.55 -2.63 -3.99
CA MET A 54 -4.47 -2.88 -4.96
C MET A 54 -4.85 -2.60 -6.41
N ASP A 55 -6.12 -2.73 -6.78
CA ASP A 55 -6.60 -2.58 -8.16
C ASP A 55 -6.95 -1.13 -8.55
N ALA A 56 -6.96 -0.20 -7.58
CA ALA A 56 -7.34 1.22 -7.77
C ALA A 56 -6.17 2.09 -8.28
#